data_AF-A0AAD8V0H6-F1
#
_entry.id   AF-A0AAD8V0H6-F1
#
_cell.length_a   1.000
_cell.length_b   1.000
_cell.length_c   1.000
_cell.angle_alpha   90.00
_cell.angle_beta   90.00
_cell.angle_gamma   90.00
#
_symmetry.space_group_name_H-M   'P 1'
#
loop_
_entity.id
_entity.type
_entity.pdbx_description
1 polymer ?
#
loop_
_entity_poly.entity_id
_entity_poly.type
_entity_poly.pdbx_seq_one_letter_code
_entity_poly.pdbx_strand_id
1 'polypeptide(L)'
;MLLLSWSDLEIVLDRYPWARELAGIIPLSALIDFVDVPRRLHTYQLSGATLLWCWPVTPSTSRLLFSEKTKDATCCLDRFGRSQGLTCLDGRYGNKYLMANPETLRLCLSTAPRTVIHNTHDNMKRDNVCIYTLEVIQVLRAALSTTRNMLLNMYTIYTSAAIGAAAIKGWDAYGIAFWIVLCIATNTYVFNPENGASAWMCKHARLRLDMFVTQVSSRRALLNVFMALNRDTFDVAGKGFGPGSLMWIDPVLHAGPSRSRCEETVAAAQTEDWKRMYADYWVREILKGVEIAEKIIAKAGLTGRFVKQTTSE
;
A
#
# COMPACT_ATOMS: atom_id res chain seq x y z
N MET A 1 22.10 -8.02 -20.01
CA MET A 1 22.34 -6.58 -19.79
C MET A 1 23.74 -6.31 -20.30
N LEU A 2 23.86 -5.77 -21.51
CA LEU A 2 25.16 -5.48 -22.13
C LEU A 2 25.68 -4.20 -21.48
N LEU A 3 26.71 -4.31 -20.65
CA LEU A 3 27.48 -3.18 -20.17
C LEU A 3 28.34 -2.71 -21.36
N LEU A 4 27.89 -1.66 -22.04
CA LEU A 4 28.77 -0.90 -22.93
C LEU A 4 29.96 -0.40 -22.10
N SER A 5 31.18 -0.65 -22.55
CA SER A 5 32.35 -0.12 -21.89
C SER A 5 32.35 1.41 -22.01
N TRP A 6 32.93 2.12 -21.04
CA TRP A 6 33.04 3.59 -21.08
C TRP A 6 33.68 4.09 -22.38
N SER A 7 34.65 3.32 -22.90
CA SER A 7 35.30 3.54 -24.19
C SER A 7 34.35 3.46 -25.39
N ASP A 8 33.38 2.55 -25.38
CA ASP A 8 32.39 2.45 -26.47
C ASP A 8 31.42 3.64 -26.47
N LEU A 9 31.13 4.17 -25.27
CA LEU A 9 30.28 5.35 -25.10
C LEU A 9 30.98 6.61 -25.64
N GLU A 10 32.27 6.80 -25.35
CA GLU A 10 33.06 7.93 -25.87
C GLU A 10 33.14 7.92 -27.40
N ILE A 11 33.37 6.75 -28.00
CA ILE A 11 33.40 6.60 -29.47
C ILE A 11 32.07 7.01 -30.09
N VAL A 12 30.93 6.66 -29.46
CA VAL A 12 29.60 7.04 -29.93
C VAL A 12 29.35 8.55 -29.74
N LEU A 13 29.78 9.14 -28.63
CA LEU A 13 29.62 10.57 -28.34
C LEU A 13 30.49 11.45 -29.24
N ASP A 14 31.69 11.01 -29.60
CA ASP A 14 32.56 11.72 -30.54
C ASP A 14 32.07 11.58 -31.99
N ARG A 15 31.51 10.42 -32.34
CA ARG A 15 30.96 10.17 -33.69
C ARG A 15 29.68 10.97 -33.97
N TYR A 16 28.94 11.33 -32.92
CA TYR A 16 27.69 12.06 -33.01
C TYR A 16 27.72 13.29 -32.09
N PRO A 17 28.20 14.46 -32.58
CA PRO A 17 28.29 15.68 -31.77
C PRO A 17 26.95 16.10 -31.16
N TRP A 18 25.84 15.87 -31.88
CA TRP A 18 24.49 16.07 -31.38
C TRP A 18 24.14 15.17 -30.18
N ALA A 19 24.73 13.99 -30.06
CA ALA A 19 24.53 13.08 -28.92
C ALA A 19 25.27 13.57 -27.68
N ARG A 20 26.38 14.32 -27.84
CA ARG A 20 27.08 15.01 -26.75
C ARG A 20 26.28 16.21 -26.27
N GLU A 21 25.71 16.98 -27.19
CA GLU A 21 24.74 18.04 -26.84
C GLU A 21 23.51 17.45 -26.18
N LEU A 22 22.95 16.36 -26.71
CA LEU A 22 21.82 15.65 -26.12
C LEU A 22 22.15 15.05 -24.75
N ALA A 23 23.36 14.50 -24.54
CA ALA A 23 23.81 13.99 -23.24
C ALA A 23 24.04 15.12 -22.21
N GLY A 24 24.37 16.33 -22.67
CA GLY A 24 24.37 17.53 -21.85
C GLY A 24 22.97 18.12 -21.59
N ILE A 25 22.02 17.86 -22.50
CA ILE A 25 20.62 18.31 -22.43
C ILE A 25 19.73 17.33 -21.65
N ILE A 26 20.01 16.03 -21.67
CA ILE A 26 19.35 15.03 -20.83
C ILE A 26 19.81 15.33 -19.41
N PRO A 27 19.04 16.10 -18.62
CA PRO A 27 19.58 16.62 -17.40
C PRO A 27 19.65 15.47 -16.41
N LEU A 28 20.39 15.67 -15.34
CA LEU A 28 20.30 14.89 -14.11
C LEU A 28 18.85 14.57 -13.71
N SER A 29 17.86 15.36 -14.16
CA SER A 29 16.43 15.10 -14.02
C SER A 29 15.89 13.87 -14.76
N ALA A 30 16.41 13.53 -15.95
CA ALA A 30 16.10 12.24 -16.58
C ALA A 30 16.68 11.11 -15.72
N LEU A 31 17.88 11.31 -15.16
CA LEU A 31 18.52 10.40 -14.18
C LEU A 31 17.71 10.26 -12.88
N ILE A 32 17.12 11.34 -12.38
CA ILE A 32 16.27 11.35 -11.17
C ILE A 32 14.91 10.69 -11.46
N ASP A 33 14.33 10.94 -12.63
CA ASP A 33 13.11 10.23 -13.06
C ASP A 33 13.38 8.72 -13.18
N PHE A 34 14.59 8.29 -13.58
CA PHE A 34 14.99 6.87 -13.58
C PHE A 34 15.00 6.21 -12.21
N VAL A 35 15.13 6.96 -11.11
CA VAL A 35 15.15 6.37 -9.75
C VAL A 35 13.79 5.77 -9.37
N ASP A 36 12.68 6.29 -9.92
CA ASP A 36 11.33 5.81 -9.59
C ASP A 36 10.48 5.41 -10.82
N VAL A 37 11.12 5.21 -11.98
CA VAL A 37 10.47 4.70 -13.21
C VAL A 37 9.58 3.48 -12.94
N PRO A 38 10.00 2.47 -12.16
CA PRO A 38 9.18 1.28 -11.98
C PRO A 38 7.84 1.58 -11.28
N ARG A 39 7.81 2.42 -10.25
CA ARG A 39 6.56 2.75 -9.52
C ARG A 39 5.63 3.64 -10.35
N ARG A 40 6.20 4.60 -11.09
CA ARG A 40 5.43 5.44 -12.01
C ARG A 40 4.82 4.62 -13.14
N LEU A 41 5.62 3.74 -13.76
CA LEU A 41 5.16 2.80 -14.78
C LEU A 41 4.05 1.89 -14.25
N HIS A 42 4.20 1.41 -13.02
CA HIS A 42 3.19 0.60 -12.33
C HIS A 42 1.87 1.35 -12.14
N THR A 43 1.93 2.63 -11.75
CA THR A 43 0.75 3.49 -11.60
C THR A 43 0.06 3.75 -12.94
N TYR A 44 0.83 3.95 -14.02
CA TYR A 44 0.28 4.08 -15.36
C TYR A 44 -0.39 2.79 -15.85
N GLN A 45 0.18 1.63 -15.53
CA GLN A 45 -0.43 0.33 -15.83
C GLN A 45 -1.73 0.11 -15.06
N LEU A 46 -1.77 0.47 -13.78
CA LEU A 46 -2.98 0.37 -12.96
C LEU A 46 -4.09 1.31 -13.44
N SER A 47 -3.76 2.57 -13.67
CA SER A 47 -4.72 3.60 -14.06
C SER A 47 -5.20 3.48 -15.51
N GLY A 48 -4.46 2.76 -16.36
CA GLY A 48 -4.67 2.77 -17.81
C GLY A 48 -4.50 4.16 -18.44
N ALA A 49 -4.01 5.14 -17.68
CA ALA A 49 -3.81 6.50 -18.11
C ALA A 49 -2.32 6.72 -18.38
N THR A 50 -1.97 6.90 -19.65
CA THR A 50 -0.64 7.33 -20.07
C THR A 50 -0.78 8.67 -20.79
N LEU A 51 0.00 9.67 -20.40
CA LEU A 51 0.09 10.91 -21.15
C LEU A 51 0.88 10.63 -22.44
N LEU A 52 0.25 10.87 -23.60
CA LEU A 52 0.82 10.56 -24.92
C LEU A 52 2.19 11.21 -25.16
N TRP A 53 2.54 12.31 -24.49
CA TRP A 53 3.81 13.03 -24.65
C TRP A 53 4.81 12.87 -23.48
N CYS A 54 4.39 12.36 -22.31
CA CYS A 54 5.28 12.17 -21.14
C CYS A 54 5.82 10.74 -21.09
N TRP A 55 6.17 10.16 -22.24
CA TRP A 55 6.76 8.82 -22.22
C TRP A 55 8.09 8.91 -21.47
N PRO A 56 8.29 8.16 -20.38
CA PRO A 56 9.64 7.87 -19.95
C PRO A 56 10.27 7.12 -21.13
N VAL A 57 11.13 7.81 -21.88
CA VAL A 57 11.94 7.21 -22.96
C VAL A 57 12.87 6.23 -22.27
N THR A 58 12.38 5.03 -22.02
CA THR A 58 13.16 3.92 -21.47
C THR A 58 13.61 3.08 -22.66
N PRO A 59 14.92 3.01 -22.95
CA PRO A 59 15.42 2.30 -24.13
C PRO A 59 15.19 0.78 -24.10
N SER A 60 14.75 0.21 -22.97
CA SER A 60 14.56 -1.24 -22.80
C SER A 60 13.15 -1.71 -22.42
N THR A 61 12.26 -0.83 -21.92
CA THR A 61 10.93 -1.22 -21.39
C THR A 61 9.74 -0.71 -22.19
N SER A 62 9.97 0.11 -23.23
CA SER A 62 8.96 0.53 -24.21
C SER A 62 8.25 -0.65 -24.90
N ARG A 63 8.89 -1.81 -25.03
CA ARG A 63 8.31 -3.04 -25.59
C ARG A 63 7.18 -3.66 -24.76
N LEU A 64 6.99 -3.23 -23.52
CA LEU A 64 6.05 -3.83 -22.56
C LEU A 64 4.67 -3.18 -22.63
N LEU A 65 4.58 -1.91 -23.07
CA LEU A 65 3.32 -1.18 -23.27
C LEU A 65 2.79 -1.27 -24.70
N PHE A 66 3.68 -1.41 -25.70
CA PHE A 66 3.33 -1.75 -27.08
C PHE A 66 3.29 -3.25 -27.34
N SER A 67 3.43 -4.06 -26.28
CA SER A 67 3.28 -5.50 -26.42
C SER A 67 1.82 -5.79 -26.73
N GLU A 68 1.55 -6.42 -27.86
CA GLU A 68 0.25 -7.06 -28.12
C GLU A 68 -0.03 -8.23 -27.16
N LYS A 69 0.95 -8.62 -26.33
CA LYS A 69 0.75 -9.59 -25.26
C LYS A 69 -0.26 -9.04 -24.26
N THR A 70 -1.46 -9.58 -24.39
CA THR A 70 -2.67 -9.49 -23.55
C THR A 70 -2.60 -8.57 -22.34
N LYS A 71 -3.62 -7.71 -22.26
CA LYS A 71 -3.94 -6.83 -21.11
C LYS A 71 -4.14 -7.59 -19.78
N ASP A 72 -4.16 -8.92 -19.82
CA ASP A 72 -4.24 -9.80 -18.66
C ASP A 72 -2.90 -9.99 -17.94
N ALA A 73 -1.79 -9.48 -18.50
CA ALA A 73 -0.49 -9.58 -17.86
C ALA A 73 -0.44 -8.73 -16.58
N THR A 74 0.07 -9.31 -15.48
CA THR A 74 0.28 -8.60 -14.22
C THR A 74 1.18 -7.38 -14.40
N CYS A 75 0.91 -6.35 -13.58
CA CYS A 75 1.67 -5.11 -13.57
C CYS A 75 3.17 -5.37 -13.38
N CYS A 76 4.02 -4.51 -13.94
CA CYS A 76 5.44 -4.79 -14.13
C CYS A 76 6.19 -5.08 -12.82
N LEU A 77 5.80 -4.46 -11.72
CA LEU A 77 6.39 -4.67 -10.39
C LEU A 77 5.73 -5.82 -9.60
N ASP A 78 4.53 -6.25 -9.99
CA ASP A 78 3.83 -7.40 -9.40
C ASP A 78 4.28 -8.74 -10.01
N ARG A 79 5.14 -8.70 -11.03
CA ARG A 79 5.72 -9.93 -11.60
C ARG A 79 6.69 -10.56 -10.61
N PHE A 80 6.65 -11.89 -10.56
CA PHE A 80 7.54 -12.69 -9.71
C PHE A 80 9.02 -12.29 -9.90
N GLY A 81 9.73 -12.11 -8.79
CA GLY A 81 11.16 -11.75 -8.77
C GLY A 81 11.48 -10.26 -8.98
N ARG A 82 10.49 -9.39 -9.21
CA ARG A 82 10.71 -7.94 -9.36
C ARG A 82 10.41 -7.12 -8.12
N SER A 83 9.70 -7.69 -7.16
CA SER A 83 9.39 -7.07 -5.88
C SER A 83 9.53 -8.07 -4.75
N GLN A 84 9.69 -7.56 -3.52
CA GLN A 84 9.66 -8.41 -2.34
C GLN A 84 8.26 -8.99 -2.20
N GLY A 85 8.15 -10.32 -2.32
CA GLY A 85 6.88 -11.02 -2.16
C GLY A 85 6.26 -10.72 -0.78
N LEU A 86 4.94 -10.57 -0.75
CA LEU A 86 4.18 -10.54 0.50
C LEU A 86 3.57 -11.91 0.73
N THR A 87 3.70 -12.44 1.93
CA THR A 87 3.01 -13.67 2.34
C THR A 87 1.77 -13.28 3.14
N CYS A 88 0.62 -13.69 2.65
CA CYS A 88 -0.64 -13.55 3.34
C CYS A 88 -0.89 -14.76 4.24
N LEU A 89 -1.59 -14.53 5.34
CA LEU A 89 -2.16 -15.57 6.18
C LEU A 89 -3.67 -15.37 6.22
N ASP A 90 -4.42 -16.41 5.89
CA ASP A 90 -5.87 -16.43 6.04
C ASP A 90 -6.23 -16.49 7.53
N GLY A 91 -6.89 -15.45 8.05
CA GLY A 91 -7.31 -15.39 9.45
C GLY A 91 -8.40 -16.39 9.83
N ARG A 92 -9.05 -17.07 8.88
CA ARG A 92 -10.07 -18.08 9.16
C ARG A 92 -9.48 -19.49 9.06
N TYR A 93 -8.78 -19.77 7.97
CA TYR A 93 -8.32 -21.14 7.67
C TYR A 93 -6.83 -21.36 7.92
N GLY A 94 -6.04 -20.31 8.15
CA GLY A 94 -4.60 -20.43 8.36
C GLY A 94 -3.78 -20.67 7.11
N ASN A 95 -4.42 -20.67 5.93
CA ASN A 95 -3.75 -20.84 4.67
C ASN A 95 -2.72 -19.73 4.47
N LYS A 96 -1.47 -20.13 4.18
CA LYS A 96 -0.40 -19.22 3.77
C LYS A 96 -0.37 -19.18 2.25
N TYR A 97 -0.43 -17.98 1.69
CA TYR A 97 -0.36 -17.80 0.24
C TYR A 97 0.47 -16.58 -0.11
N LEU A 98 1.08 -16.58 -1.30
CA LEU A 98 1.78 -15.41 -1.81
C LEU A 98 0.75 -14.42 -2.36
N MET A 99 0.93 -13.15 -2.01
CA MET A 99 0.14 -12.08 -2.57
C MET A 99 0.46 -11.92 -4.06
N ALA A 100 -0.57 -11.95 -4.90
CA ALA A 100 -0.41 -11.83 -6.35
C ALA A 100 0.15 -10.47 -6.77
N ASN A 101 -0.24 -9.39 -6.07
CA ASN A 101 0.06 -8.01 -6.46
C ASN A 101 0.65 -7.19 -5.29
N PRO A 102 1.85 -7.53 -4.79
CA PRO A 102 2.40 -6.94 -3.58
C PRO A 102 2.74 -5.45 -3.72
N GLU A 103 3.19 -4.99 -4.89
CA GLU A 103 3.56 -3.58 -5.10
C GLU A 103 2.33 -2.72 -5.35
N THR A 104 1.33 -3.26 -6.06
CA THR A 104 0.02 -2.60 -6.12
C THR A 104 -0.53 -2.38 -4.72
N LEU A 105 -0.49 -3.41 -3.86
CA LEU A 105 -0.96 -3.23 -2.49
C LEU A 105 -0.13 -2.19 -1.72
N ARG A 106 1.20 -2.24 -1.78
CA ARG A 106 2.06 -1.25 -1.10
C ARG A 106 1.73 0.17 -1.53
N LEU A 107 1.55 0.40 -2.83
CA LEU A 107 1.20 1.70 -3.37
C LEU A 107 -0.21 2.13 -2.93
N CYS A 108 -1.19 1.22 -2.91
CA CYS A 108 -2.51 1.50 -2.35
C CYS A 108 -2.43 1.87 -0.86
N LEU A 109 -1.63 1.15 -0.08
CA LEU A 109 -1.48 1.38 1.37
C LEU A 109 -0.71 2.66 1.70
N SER A 110 0.25 3.07 0.88
CA SER A 110 0.97 4.34 1.10
C SER A 110 0.03 5.54 1.01
N THR A 111 -1.08 5.41 0.31
CA THR A 111 -2.08 6.48 0.10
C THR A 111 -3.19 6.50 1.16
N ALA A 112 -3.31 5.43 1.94
CA ALA A 112 -4.39 5.31 2.91
C ALA A 112 -4.20 6.32 4.06
N PRO A 113 -5.23 7.12 4.43
CA PRO A 113 -5.16 7.99 5.58
C PRO A 113 -4.80 7.19 6.84
N ARG A 114 -3.83 7.73 7.59
CA ARG A 114 -3.28 7.07 8.78
C ARG A 114 -3.91 7.65 10.04
N THR A 115 -4.63 6.81 10.77
CA THR A 115 -5.14 7.12 12.11
C THR A 115 -4.23 6.46 13.14
N VAL A 116 -3.44 7.26 13.85
CA VAL A 116 -2.56 6.76 14.92
C VAL A 116 -3.37 6.54 16.19
N ILE A 117 -3.36 5.32 16.72
CA ILE A 117 -3.97 4.94 17.99
C ILE A 117 -2.86 4.82 19.02
N HIS A 118 -2.76 5.82 19.89
CA HIS A 118 -1.77 5.87 20.95
C HIS A 118 -2.01 4.79 21.99
N ASN A 119 -0.97 4.02 22.28
CA ASN A 119 -0.95 3.04 23.34
C ASN A 119 -0.52 3.69 24.66
N THR A 120 -1.49 4.09 25.47
CA THR A 120 -1.27 4.77 26.76
C THR A 120 -0.99 3.83 27.93
N HIS A 121 -0.90 2.53 27.68
CA HIS A 121 -0.74 1.52 28.74
C HIS A 121 0.63 1.64 29.41
N ASP A 122 0.69 1.49 30.74
CA ASP A 122 1.90 1.75 31.54
C ASP A 122 3.12 0.89 31.16
N ASN A 123 2.89 -0.27 30.57
CA ASN A 123 4.00 -1.11 30.09
C ASN A 123 4.75 -0.52 28.89
N MET A 124 4.23 0.51 28.22
CA MET A 124 4.98 1.29 27.24
C MET A 124 6.03 2.21 27.88
N LYS A 125 5.96 2.45 29.20
CA LYS A 125 6.87 3.33 29.95
C LYS A 125 8.10 2.61 30.52
N ARG A 126 8.27 1.30 30.28
CA ARG A 126 9.42 0.55 30.81
C ARG A 126 10.66 0.83 29.96
N ASP A 127 11.83 0.79 30.59
CA ASP A 127 13.09 1.12 29.89
C ASP A 127 13.49 0.09 28.80
N ASN A 128 13.02 -1.16 28.91
CA ASN A 128 13.38 -2.26 28.01
C ASN A 128 12.21 -2.74 27.14
N VAL A 129 11.36 -1.83 26.65
CA VAL A 129 10.20 -2.21 25.81
C VAL A 129 10.63 -2.51 24.39
N CYS A 130 10.29 -3.71 23.91
CA CYS A 130 10.38 -4.03 22.50
C CYS A 130 9.10 -3.56 21.78
N ILE A 131 9.20 -2.46 21.03
CA ILE A 131 8.06 -1.84 20.36
C ILE A 131 7.81 -2.54 19.02
N TYR A 132 6.59 -3.02 18.83
CA TYR A 132 6.10 -3.58 17.57
C TYR A 132 5.03 -2.66 17.00
N THR A 133 5.19 -2.25 15.74
CA THR A 133 4.16 -1.48 15.03
C THR A 133 3.16 -2.45 14.41
N LEU A 134 1.87 -2.19 14.66
CA LEU A 134 0.76 -2.88 14.05
C LEU A 134 0.00 -1.90 13.15
N GLU A 135 -0.19 -2.30 11.89
CA GLU A 135 -1.00 -1.59 10.92
C GLU A 135 -2.25 -2.43 10.62
N VAL A 136 -3.43 -1.88 10.93
CA VAL A 136 -4.72 -2.50 10.63
C VAL A 136 -5.36 -1.73 9.49
N ILE A 137 -5.66 -2.42 8.40
CA ILE A 137 -6.22 -1.81 7.20
C ILE A 137 -7.69 -2.18 7.12
N GLN A 138 -8.55 -1.17 7.20
CA GLN A 138 -9.97 -1.33 6.96
C GLN A 138 -10.26 -1.07 5.50
N VAL A 139 -10.84 -2.08 4.84
CA VAL A 139 -11.27 -1.98 3.45
C VAL A 139 -12.75 -1.64 3.43
N LEU A 140 -13.07 -0.44 2.94
CA LEU A 140 -14.43 0.07 2.80
C LEU A 140 -14.80 0.14 1.31
N ARG A 141 -16.10 0.02 1.01
CA ARG A 141 -16.58 0.39 -0.33
C ARG A 141 -16.69 1.90 -0.41
N ALA A 142 -16.05 2.49 -1.42
CA ALA A 142 -16.20 3.90 -1.71
C ALA A 142 -17.59 4.15 -2.31
N ALA A 143 -18.29 5.16 -1.80
CA ALA A 143 -19.44 5.72 -2.51
C ALA A 143 -18.96 6.29 -3.85
N LEU A 144 -19.78 6.17 -4.90
CA LEU A 144 -19.48 6.77 -6.20
C LEU A 144 -19.32 8.28 -6.04
N SER A 145 -18.08 8.76 -5.97
CA SER A 145 -17.85 10.19 -6.01
C SER A 145 -17.83 10.63 -7.47
N THR A 146 -18.71 11.57 -7.81
CA THR A 146 -18.74 12.25 -9.10
C THR A 146 -17.58 13.27 -9.17
N THR A 147 -16.34 12.83 -8.94
CA THR A 147 -15.15 13.64 -9.22
C THR A 147 -14.78 13.49 -10.68
N ARG A 148 -15.66 14.03 -11.52
CA ARG A 148 -15.41 14.26 -12.95
C ARG A 148 -15.06 15.74 -13.05
N ASN A 149 -13.86 16.07 -13.53
CA ASN A 149 -13.50 17.30 -14.30
C ASN A 149 -12.05 17.75 -14.10
N MET A 150 -11.36 17.46 -13.00
CA MET A 150 -10.05 18.08 -12.76
C MET A 150 -8.94 17.57 -13.69
N LEU A 151 -8.81 16.24 -13.86
CA LEU A 151 -7.80 15.65 -14.76
C LEU A 151 -8.08 15.91 -16.24
N LEU A 152 -9.37 15.96 -16.62
CA LEU A 152 -9.76 16.26 -18.00
C LEU A 152 -9.47 17.72 -18.35
N ASN A 153 -9.78 18.65 -17.43
CA ASN A 153 -9.51 20.09 -17.60
C ASN A 153 -8.01 20.39 -17.60
N MET A 154 -7.23 19.64 -16.83
CA MET A 154 -5.78 19.82 -16.82
C MET A 154 -5.12 19.26 -18.08
N TYR A 155 -5.59 18.10 -18.56
CA TYR A 155 -5.15 17.55 -19.85
C TYR A 155 -5.38 18.56 -20.97
N THR A 156 -6.58 19.15 -21.09
CA THR A 156 -6.89 20.12 -22.14
C THR A 156 -6.01 21.37 -22.08
N ILE A 157 -5.76 21.94 -20.90
CA ILE A 157 -4.86 23.10 -20.75
C ILE A 157 -3.45 22.75 -21.22
N TYR A 158 -2.94 21.59 -20.84
CA TYR A 158 -1.58 21.16 -21.17
C TYR A 158 -1.40 20.87 -22.67
N THR A 159 -2.39 20.24 -23.32
CA THR A 159 -2.36 19.98 -24.77
C THR A 159 -2.36 21.28 -25.56
N SER A 160 -3.14 22.25 -25.09
CA SER A 160 -3.24 23.57 -25.72
C SER A 160 -1.90 24.31 -25.69
N ALA A 161 -1.21 24.29 -24.55
CA ALA A 161 0.09 24.92 -24.38
C ALA A 161 1.18 24.26 -25.25
N ALA A 162 1.18 22.93 -25.34
CA ALA A 162 2.14 22.18 -26.16
C ALA A 162 1.97 22.46 -27.66
N ILE A 163 0.71 22.50 -28.12
CA ILE A 163 0.38 22.86 -29.51
C ILE A 163 0.77 24.32 -29.79
N GLY A 164 0.49 25.23 -28.86
CA GLY A 164 0.88 26.64 -28.97
C GLY A 164 2.39 26.83 -29.08
N ALA A 165 3.17 26.11 -28.26
CA ALA A 165 4.64 26.17 -28.32
C ALA A 165 5.21 25.53 -29.60
N ALA A 166 4.62 24.42 -30.08
CA ALA A 166 5.05 23.79 -31.33
C ALA A 166 4.76 24.65 -32.57
N ALA A 167 3.74 25.52 -32.51
CA ALA A 167 3.39 26.42 -33.60
C ALA A 167 4.37 27.61 -33.75
N ILE A 168 5.10 27.96 -32.69
CA ILE A 168 6.09 29.04 -32.71
C ILE A 168 7.41 28.44 -33.23
N LYS A 169 7.74 28.73 -34.50
CA LYS A 169 8.98 28.29 -35.15
C LYS A 169 10.21 28.95 -34.49
N GLY A 170 10.77 28.28 -33.49
CA GLY A 170 12.00 28.66 -32.82
C GLY A 170 12.08 28.03 -31.43
N TRP A 171 12.59 26.80 -31.35
CA TRP A 171 12.93 26.21 -30.06
C TRP A 171 14.33 26.66 -29.70
N ASP A 172 14.43 27.72 -28.91
CA ASP A 172 15.66 28.00 -28.20
C ASP A 172 15.84 26.98 -27.05
N ALA A 173 17.06 26.91 -26.50
CA ALA A 173 17.36 26.04 -25.38
C ALA A 173 16.46 26.33 -24.15
N TYR A 174 15.96 27.57 -24.02
CA TYR A 174 15.03 27.96 -22.96
C TYR A 174 13.66 27.31 -23.11
N GLY A 175 13.13 27.20 -24.32
CA GLY A 175 11.89 26.48 -24.60
C GLY A 175 11.99 25.00 -24.24
N ILE A 176 13.08 24.34 -24.64
CA ILE A 176 13.35 22.93 -24.27
C ILE A 176 13.45 22.79 -22.75
N ALA A 177 14.25 23.64 -22.10
CA ALA A 177 14.46 23.61 -20.65
C ALA A 177 13.14 23.85 -19.88
N PHE A 178 12.33 24.82 -20.30
CA PHE A 178 11.02 25.08 -19.72
C PHE A 178 10.12 23.85 -19.79
N TRP A 179 10.04 23.19 -20.96
CA TRP A 179 9.21 21.98 -21.12
C TRP A 179 9.69 20.82 -20.27
N ILE A 180 11.01 20.63 -20.14
CA ILE A 180 11.57 19.61 -19.25
C ILE A 180 11.20 19.91 -17.79
N VAL A 181 11.41 21.15 -17.32
CA VAL A 181 11.05 21.57 -15.96
C VAL A 181 9.56 21.40 -15.71
N LEU A 182 8.72 21.76 -16.68
CA LEU A 182 7.27 21.59 -16.59
C LEU A 182 6.87 20.11 -16.53
N CYS A 183 7.48 19.25 -17.33
CA CYS A 183 7.24 17.80 -17.29
C CYS A 183 7.67 17.20 -15.94
N ILE A 184 8.81 17.62 -15.38
CA ILE A 184 9.26 17.20 -14.05
C ILE A 184 8.29 17.68 -12.98
N ALA A 185 7.93 18.96 -13.01
CA ALA A 185 7.00 19.55 -12.05
C ALA A 185 5.63 18.84 -12.14
N THR A 186 5.15 18.55 -13.34
CA THR A 186 3.88 17.86 -13.56
C THR A 186 3.97 16.41 -13.06
N ASN A 187 5.00 15.66 -13.41
CA ASN A 187 5.14 14.29 -12.89
C ASN A 187 5.31 14.24 -11.36
N THR A 188 6.00 15.21 -10.77
CA THR A 188 6.31 15.23 -9.34
C THR A 188 5.12 15.70 -8.51
N TYR A 189 4.48 16.81 -8.90
CA TYR A 189 3.45 17.47 -8.10
C TYR A 189 2.03 17.11 -8.52
N VAL A 190 1.82 16.79 -9.80
CA VAL A 190 0.48 16.53 -10.35
C VAL A 190 0.20 15.04 -10.43
N PHE A 191 1.15 14.25 -10.95
CA PHE A 191 1.02 12.79 -11.10
C PHE A 191 1.81 12.02 -10.05
N ASN A 192 1.72 12.44 -8.78
CA ASN A 192 2.25 11.64 -7.69
C ASN A 192 1.62 10.21 -7.78
N PRO A 193 2.44 9.14 -7.87
CA PRO A 193 1.98 7.74 -7.90
C PRO A 193 0.92 7.43 -6.84
N GLU A 194 1.06 8.04 -5.67
CA GLU A 194 0.14 7.91 -4.55
C GLU A 194 -1.25 8.46 -4.90
N ASN A 195 -1.32 9.67 -5.44
CA ASN A 195 -2.59 10.26 -5.87
C ASN A 195 -3.22 9.43 -6.99
N GLY A 196 -2.40 8.91 -7.90
CA GLY A 196 -2.85 8.03 -8.99
C GLY A 196 -3.47 6.73 -8.47
N ALA A 197 -2.81 6.04 -7.55
CA ALA A 197 -3.31 4.80 -6.96
C ALA A 197 -4.57 5.03 -6.11
N SER A 198 -4.60 6.11 -5.32
CA SER A 198 -5.77 6.48 -4.54
C SER A 198 -6.99 6.78 -5.43
N ALA A 199 -6.79 7.58 -6.48
CA ALA A 199 -7.84 7.87 -7.45
C ALA A 199 -8.32 6.61 -8.18
N TRP A 200 -7.40 5.71 -8.53
CA TRP A 200 -7.73 4.42 -9.13
C TRP A 200 -8.55 3.54 -8.19
N MET A 201 -8.16 3.42 -6.92
CA MET A 201 -8.90 2.65 -5.92
C MET A 201 -10.34 3.15 -5.77
N CYS A 202 -10.51 4.46 -5.63
CA CYS A 202 -11.82 5.07 -5.46
C CYS A 202 -12.68 4.92 -6.72
N LYS A 203 -12.12 5.20 -7.90
CA LYS A 203 -12.89 5.28 -9.16
C LYS A 203 -13.15 3.93 -9.80
N HIS A 204 -12.13 3.07 -9.88
CA HIS A 204 -12.19 1.81 -10.62
C HIS A 204 -12.46 0.63 -9.68
N ALA A 205 -11.75 0.53 -8.55
CA ALA A 205 -11.97 -0.56 -7.60
C ALA A 205 -13.19 -0.32 -6.69
N ARG A 206 -13.68 0.93 -6.59
CA ARG A 206 -14.72 1.35 -5.63
C ARG A 206 -14.36 0.98 -4.20
N LEU A 207 -13.08 1.12 -3.86
CA LEU A 207 -12.53 0.84 -2.54
C LEU A 207 -11.98 2.11 -1.93
N ARG A 208 -12.14 2.22 -0.62
CA ARG A 208 -11.43 3.17 0.24
C ARG A 208 -10.71 2.36 1.31
N LEU A 209 -9.46 2.71 1.54
CA LEU A 209 -8.64 2.09 2.59
C LEU A 209 -8.49 3.11 3.71
N ASP A 210 -8.79 2.71 4.94
CA ASP A 210 -8.45 3.48 6.13
C ASP A 210 -7.43 2.67 6.93
N MET A 211 -6.31 3.29 7.32
CA MET A 211 -5.24 2.60 8.03
C MET A 211 -5.15 3.07 9.48
N PHE A 212 -5.21 2.12 10.40
CA PHE A 212 -5.06 2.34 11.84
C PHE A 212 -3.70 1.84 12.27
N VAL A 213 -2.86 2.74 12.78
CA VAL A 213 -1.50 2.41 13.20
C VAL A 213 -1.43 2.47 14.72
N THR A 214 -0.95 1.41 15.33
CA THR A 214 -0.70 1.37 16.78
C THR A 214 0.62 0.69 17.08
N GLN A 215 1.06 0.82 18.32
CA GLN A 215 2.28 0.19 18.81
C GLN A 215 1.95 -0.72 19.98
N VAL A 216 2.61 -1.87 20.07
CA VAL A 216 2.47 -2.82 21.18
C VAL A 216 3.84 -3.18 21.76
N SER A 217 3.87 -3.51 23.05
CA SER A 217 5.11 -3.71 23.82
C SER A 217 5.70 -5.11 23.72
N SER A 218 4.97 -6.06 23.12
CA SER A 218 5.39 -7.46 23.05
C SER A 218 4.71 -8.18 21.89
N ARG A 219 5.34 -9.27 21.42
CA ARG A 219 4.74 -10.18 20.42
C ARG A 219 3.46 -10.83 20.92
N ARG A 220 3.34 -11.03 22.25
CA ARG A 220 2.15 -11.62 22.86
C ARG A 220 0.99 -10.63 22.84
N ALA A 221 1.23 -9.36 23.21
CA ALA A 221 0.23 -8.33 23.06
C ALA A 221 -0.22 -8.23 21.60
N LEU A 222 0.74 -8.22 20.64
CA LEU A 222 0.44 -8.24 19.20
C LEU A 222 -0.48 -9.40 18.79
N LEU A 223 -0.16 -10.62 19.23
CA LEU A 223 -0.94 -11.81 18.92
C LEU A 223 -2.37 -11.72 19.49
N ASN A 224 -2.51 -11.20 20.71
CA ASN A 224 -3.82 -11.00 21.33
C ASN A 224 -4.62 -9.88 20.67
N VAL A 225 -3.98 -8.83 20.13
CA VAL A 225 -4.67 -7.85 19.28
C VAL A 225 -5.26 -8.56 18.06
N PHE A 226 -4.49 -9.40 17.38
CA PHE A 226 -5.00 -10.13 16.20
C PHE A 226 -6.16 -11.07 16.53
N MET A 227 -6.07 -11.81 17.64
CA MET A 227 -7.15 -12.68 18.10
C MET A 227 -8.42 -11.88 18.43
N ALA A 228 -8.29 -10.75 19.12
CA ALA A 228 -9.42 -9.92 19.51
C ALA A 228 -10.06 -9.16 18.33
N LEU A 229 -9.26 -8.75 17.33
CA LEU A 229 -9.75 -8.13 16.09
C LEU A 229 -10.52 -9.12 15.22
N ASN A 230 -10.10 -10.38 15.19
CA ASN A 230 -10.71 -11.42 14.38
C ASN A 230 -11.92 -12.04 15.10
N ARG A 231 -13.01 -11.27 15.24
CA ARG A 231 -14.21 -11.75 15.96
C ARG A 231 -14.86 -13.00 15.36
N ASP A 232 -14.53 -13.32 14.10
CA ASP A 232 -14.97 -14.55 13.45
C ASP A 232 -14.35 -15.82 14.03
N THR A 233 -13.37 -15.71 14.94
CA THR A 233 -12.87 -16.87 15.66
C THR A 233 -13.74 -17.25 16.86
N PHE A 234 -14.64 -16.37 17.30
CA PHE A 234 -15.50 -16.66 18.44
C PHE A 234 -16.75 -17.43 17.97
N ASP A 235 -17.28 -18.26 18.85
CA ASP A 235 -18.55 -18.95 18.64
C ASP A 235 -19.70 -17.94 18.49
N VAL A 236 -20.80 -18.35 17.86
CA VAL A 236 -22.01 -17.51 17.65
C VAL A 236 -22.54 -16.95 18.96
N ALA A 237 -22.38 -17.69 20.06
CA ALA A 237 -22.76 -17.26 21.40
C ALA A 237 -21.80 -16.24 22.04
N GLY A 238 -20.63 -15.99 21.46
CA GLY A 238 -19.59 -15.11 22.02
C GLY A 238 -18.96 -15.62 23.33
N LYS A 239 -19.31 -16.84 23.76
CA LYS A 239 -18.88 -17.42 25.05
C LYS A 239 -17.55 -18.19 24.97
N GLY A 240 -16.90 -18.21 23.82
CA GLY A 240 -15.66 -18.94 23.62
C GLY A 240 -15.25 -18.99 22.16
N PHE A 241 -14.14 -19.68 21.91
CA PHE A 241 -13.65 -19.96 20.57
C PHE A 241 -14.39 -21.15 19.97
N GLY A 242 -14.83 -21.04 18.72
CA GLY A 242 -15.43 -22.18 18.01
C GLY A 242 -14.37 -23.27 17.76
N PRO A 243 -14.75 -24.55 17.63
CA PRO A 243 -13.81 -25.60 17.24
C PRO A 243 -13.17 -25.28 15.88
N GLY A 244 -11.83 -25.32 15.81
CA GLY A 244 -11.08 -24.99 14.59
C GLY A 244 -10.99 -23.49 14.25
N SER A 245 -11.54 -22.61 15.08
CA SER A 245 -11.52 -21.17 14.84
C SER A 245 -10.13 -20.52 14.84
N LEU A 246 -9.15 -21.17 15.48
CA LEU A 246 -7.80 -20.67 15.64
C LEU A 246 -6.77 -21.47 14.84
N MET A 247 -7.18 -22.26 13.83
CA MET A 247 -6.23 -23.02 13.00
C MET A 247 -5.13 -22.13 12.37
N TRP A 248 -5.44 -20.85 12.12
CA TRP A 248 -4.48 -19.88 11.60
C TRP A 248 -3.33 -19.55 12.54
N ILE A 249 -3.53 -19.74 13.85
CA ILE A 249 -2.50 -19.50 14.86
C ILE A 249 -1.60 -20.70 15.05
N ASP A 250 -2.00 -21.91 14.62
CA ASP A 250 -1.28 -23.17 14.86
C ASP A 250 0.20 -23.12 14.45
N PRO A 251 0.59 -22.49 13.32
CA PRO A 251 1.99 -22.37 12.94
C PRO A 251 2.82 -21.43 13.84
N VAL A 252 2.16 -20.62 14.67
CA VAL A 252 2.78 -19.63 15.58
C VAL A 252 2.70 -20.11 17.02
N LEU A 253 1.56 -20.69 17.41
CA LEU A 253 1.26 -21.17 18.75
C LEU A 253 0.57 -22.53 18.66
N HIS A 254 1.36 -23.60 18.81
CA HIS A 254 0.85 -24.97 18.81
C HIS A 254 -0.22 -25.21 19.87
N ALA A 255 -1.14 -26.14 19.58
CA ALA A 255 -2.12 -26.62 20.54
C ALA A 255 -1.45 -27.15 21.81
N GLY A 256 -1.90 -26.69 22.97
CA GLY A 256 -1.36 -27.11 24.26
C GLY A 256 -1.95 -26.30 25.43
N PRO A 257 -1.63 -26.67 26.69
CA PRO A 257 -2.26 -26.08 27.87
C PRO A 257 -2.08 -24.55 27.98
N SER A 258 -0.91 -24.04 27.56
CA SER A 258 -0.64 -22.60 27.54
C SER A 258 -1.51 -21.85 26.53
N ARG A 259 -1.83 -22.48 25.39
CA ARG A 259 -2.72 -21.92 24.37
C ARG A 259 -4.15 -21.93 24.85
N SER A 260 -4.65 -23.06 25.35
CA SER A 260 -6.01 -23.16 25.91
C SER A 260 -6.24 -22.12 27.01
N ARG A 261 -5.26 -21.93 27.91
CA ARG A 261 -5.32 -20.86 28.92
C ARG A 261 -5.36 -19.46 28.32
N CYS A 262 -4.60 -19.21 27.24
CA CYS A 262 -4.64 -17.94 26.51
C CYS A 262 -6.02 -17.70 25.88
N GLU A 263 -6.58 -18.71 25.23
CA GLU A 263 -7.92 -18.69 24.62
C GLU A 263 -9.00 -18.42 25.68
N GLU A 264 -9.01 -19.17 26.78
CA GLU A 264 -9.92 -18.94 27.90
C GLU A 264 -9.80 -17.52 28.45
N THR A 265 -8.57 -16.99 28.56
CA THR A 265 -8.34 -15.62 29.05
C THR A 265 -8.83 -14.56 28.06
N VAL A 266 -8.61 -14.73 26.74
CA VAL A 266 -9.13 -13.79 25.74
C VAL A 266 -10.66 -13.83 25.70
N ALA A 267 -11.27 -15.01 25.77
CA ALA A 267 -12.72 -15.16 25.83
C ALA A 267 -13.29 -14.52 27.10
N ALA A 268 -12.68 -14.79 28.25
CA ALA A 268 -13.07 -14.17 29.51
C ALA A 268 -12.86 -12.64 29.49
N ALA A 269 -11.82 -12.12 28.83
CA ALA A 269 -11.59 -10.68 28.73
C ALA A 269 -12.71 -9.94 28.00
N GLN A 270 -13.46 -10.61 27.13
CA GLN A 270 -14.63 -10.03 26.46
C GLN A 270 -15.89 -10.00 27.34
N THR A 271 -15.92 -10.82 28.40
CA THR A 271 -16.99 -10.82 29.41
C THR A 271 -16.49 -10.04 30.63
N GLU A 272 -17.13 -8.95 31.05
CA GLU A 272 -16.66 -8.03 32.13
C GLU A 272 -16.20 -8.68 33.47
N ASP A 273 -16.41 -9.98 33.67
CA ASP A 273 -15.99 -10.79 34.81
C ASP A 273 -14.47 -10.97 34.99
N TRP A 274 -13.64 -10.59 34.01
CA TRP A 274 -12.20 -10.86 34.03
C TRP A 274 -11.40 -10.08 35.09
N LYS A 275 -11.88 -8.90 35.51
CA LYS A 275 -11.15 -8.02 36.46
C LYS A 275 -10.89 -8.66 37.82
N ARG A 276 -11.60 -9.73 38.16
CA ARG A 276 -11.49 -10.42 39.46
C ARG A 276 -10.57 -11.63 39.47
N MET A 277 -10.24 -12.22 38.32
CA MET A 277 -9.75 -13.61 38.32
C MET A 277 -8.23 -13.83 38.37
N TYR A 278 -7.33 -12.92 37.97
CA TYR A 278 -5.90 -13.29 37.94
C TYR A 278 -4.89 -12.16 38.15
N ALA A 279 -3.90 -12.42 39.03
CA ALA A 279 -2.71 -11.58 39.28
C ALA A 279 -1.51 -11.93 38.36
N ASP A 280 -1.66 -12.93 37.49
CA ASP A 280 -0.56 -13.47 36.69
C ASP A 280 -0.01 -12.45 35.68
N TYR A 281 1.32 -12.37 35.61
CA TYR A 281 2.06 -11.50 34.69
C TYR A 281 1.58 -11.60 33.22
N TRP A 282 1.21 -12.80 32.79
CA TRP A 282 0.80 -13.10 31.42
C TRP A 282 -0.55 -12.49 31.04
N VAL A 283 -1.47 -12.40 31.99
CA VAL A 283 -2.83 -11.89 31.76
C VAL A 283 -2.78 -10.41 31.37
N ARG A 284 -1.82 -9.65 31.92
CA ARG A 284 -1.63 -8.23 31.58
C ARG A 284 -1.36 -8.00 30.09
N GLU A 285 -0.53 -8.84 29.46
CA GLU A 285 -0.22 -8.71 28.03
C GLU A 285 -1.40 -9.13 27.14
N ILE A 286 -2.22 -10.08 27.59
CA ILE A 286 -3.45 -10.47 26.90
C ILE A 286 -4.46 -9.32 26.92
N LEU A 287 -4.73 -8.78 28.11
CA LEU A 287 -5.67 -7.68 28.31
C LEU A 287 -5.27 -6.44 27.52
N LYS A 288 -3.98 -6.12 27.48
CA LYS A 288 -3.45 -5.05 26.65
C LYS A 288 -3.80 -5.25 25.17
N GLY A 289 -3.64 -6.48 24.66
CA GLY A 289 -4.00 -6.78 23.28
C GLY A 289 -5.49 -6.57 23.01
N VAL A 290 -6.33 -7.02 23.94
CA VAL A 290 -7.80 -6.83 23.88
C VAL A 290 -8.17 -5.36 23.92
N GLU A 291 -7.64 -4.57 24.86
CA GLU A 291 -7.92 -3.13 24.99
C GLU A 291 -7.54 -2.35 23.72
N ILE A 292 -6.41 -2.68 23.11
CA ILE A 292 -5.96 -2.04 21.85
C ILE A 292 -6.88 -2.45 20.70
N ALA A 293 -7.25 -3.72 20.62
CA ALA A 293 -8.21 -4.20 19.61
C ALA A 293 -9.55 -3.49 19.76
N GLU A 294 -10.06 -3.30 20.98
CA GLU A 294 -11.29 -2.56 21.25
C GLU A 294 -11.19 -1.09 20.83
N LYS A 295 -10.06 -0.42 21.11
CA LYS A 295 -9.81 0.95 20.62
C LYS A 295 -9.82 1.02 19.10
N ILE A 296 -9.20 0.05 18.42
CA ILE A 296 -9.23 -0.04 16.96
C ILE A 296 -10.66 -0.25 16.47
N ILE A 297 -11.39 -1.22 17.04
CA ILE A 297 -12.78 -1.53 16.69
C ILE A 297 -13.68 -0.30 16.86
N ALA A 298 -13.58 0.39 17.99
CA ALA A 298 -14.35 1.58 18.29
C ALA A 298 -14.02 2.72 17.31
N LYS A 299 -12.73 2.95 17.00
CA LYS A 299 -12.30 4.02 16.10
C LYS A 299 -12.64 3.74 14.64
N ALA A 300 -12.52 2.49 14.21
CA ALA A 300 -12.82 2.03 12.86
C ALA A 300 -14.32 1.75 12.64
N GLY A 301 -15.15 1.78 13.69
CA GLY A 301 -16.57 1.45 13.58
C GLY A 301 -16.79 0.01 13.09
N LEU A 302 -15.91 -0.93 13.48
CA LEU A 302 -16.02 -2.32 13.05
C LEU A 302 -17.22 -2.98 13.74
N THR A 303 -18.33 -3.09 13.01
CA THR A 303 -19.48 -3.88 13.44
C THR A 303 -19.09 -5.35 13.36
N GLY A 304 -18.84 -5.99 14.51
CA GLY A 304 -18.51 -7.42 14.53
C GLY A 304 -19.60 -8.28 13.86
N ARG A 305 -19.16 -9.31 13.14
CA ARG A 305 -19.83 -10.49 12.53
C ARG A 305 -21.15 -10.35 11.75
N PHE A 306 -21.93 -9.30 11.95
CA PHE A 306 -23.04 -8.95 11.07
C PHE A 306 -22.92 -7.47 10.74
N VAL A 307 -22.49 -7.18 9.51
CA VAL A 307 -22.99 -6.01 8.82
C VAL A 307 -24.51 -6.12 8.98
N LYS A 308 -25.13 -5.31 9.84
CA LYS A 308 -26.58 -5.16 9.80
C LYS A 308 -26.85 -4.86 8.35
N GLN A 309 -27.52 -5.79 7.64
CA GLN A 309 -28.09 -5.44 6.36
C GLN A 309 -28.91 -4.21 6.67
N THR A 310 -28.47 -3.05 6.18
CA THR A 310 -29.33 -1.88 6.11
C THR A 310 -30.50 -2.38 5.30
N THR A 311 -31.59 -2.71 6.01
CA THR A 311 -32.91 -2.84 5.42
C THR A 311 -33.13 -1.50 4.74
N SER A 312 -32.93 -1.48 3.44
CA SER A 312 -33.36 -0.38 2.59
C SER A 312 -34.87 -0.37 2.71
N GLU A 313 -35.39 0.48 3.59
CA GLU A 313 -36.77 0.97 3.54
C GLU A 313 -36.99 1.76 2.25
#